data_AF-A0A327HM80-F1
#
_entry.id   AF-A0A327HM80-F1
#
_cell.length_a   1.000
_cell.length_b   1.000
_cell.length_c   1.000
_cell.angle_alpha   90.00
_cell.angle_beta   90.00
_cell.angle_gamma   90.00
#
_symmetry.space_group_name_H-M   'P 1'
#
loop_
_entity.id
_entity.type
_entity.pdbx_description
1 polymer ?
#
loop_
_entity_poly.entity_id
_entity_poly.type
_entity_poly.pdbx_seq_one_letter_code
_entity_poly.pdbx_strand_id
1 'polypeptide(L)'
;MSGSALSVLIFLISLLIGLSVPSQQPWIPSEDGVTLIAEERTEIPMPRGVRDLVTTIEDPSSFDVLYPGTNLSCKEVLTVHFHTNIHLNQDRNQLIAMDGSKWKVSGENALELTMSTVEEIAAMRYGSEEKTQFIEIIG
;
A
#
# COMPACT_ATOMS: atom_id res chain seq x y z
N MET A 1 -54.96 -10.45 -3.00
CA MET A 1 -53.86 -9.78 -2.27
C MET A 1 -52.57 -10.59 -2.36
N SER A 2 -51.98 -10.76 -3.56
CA SER A 2 -50.82 -11.66 -3.78
C SER A 2 -49.59 -10.99 -4.39
N GLY A 3 -49.54 -9.65 -4.50
CA GLY A 3 -48.47 -8.92 -5.20
C GLY A 3 -47.29 -8.44 -4.35
N SER A 4 -47.35 -8.56 -3.02
CA SER A 4 -46.35 -7.95 -2.12
C SER A 4 -45.10 -8.82 -1.91
N ALA A 5 -45.24 -10.14 -1.85
CA ALA A 5 -44.11 -11.04 -1.55
C ALA A 5 -43.08 -11.11 -2.68
N LEU A 6 -43.52 -11.11 -3.94
CA LEU A 6 -42.64 -11.14 -5.11
C LEU A 6 -41.83 -9.84 -5.23
N SER A 7 -42.46 -8.70 -4.92
CA SER A 7 -41.83 -7.38 -4.96
C SER A 7 -40.76 -7.20 -3.88
N VAL A 8 -40.97 -7.77 -2.68
CA VAL A 8 -39.97 -7.77 -1.60
C VAL A 8 -38.79 -8.67 -1.93
N LEU A 9 -39.03 -9.83 -2.55
CA LEU A 9 -37.97 -10.75 -2.96
C LEU A 9 -37.06 -10.16 -4.05
N ILE A 10 -37.63 -9.43 -5.02
CA ILE A 10 -36.87 -8.73 -6.07
C ILE A 10 -36.01 -7.61 -5.47
N PHE A 11 -36.50 -6.89 -4.47
CA PHE A 11 -35.73 -5.86 -3.77
C PHE A 11 -34.54 -6.45 -2.99
N LEU A 12 -34.73 -7.61 -2.33
CA LEU A 12 -33.67 -8.30 -1.59
C LEU A 12 -32.56 -8.85 -2.50
N ILE A 13 -32.92 -9.38 -3.68
CA ILE A 13 -31.95 -9.85 -4.69
C ILE A 13 -31.14 -8.67 -5.26
N SER A 14 -31.79 -7.53 -5.47
CA SER A 14 -31.13 -6.32 -5.99
C SER A 14 -30.12 -5.73 -5.00
N LEU A 15 -30.34 -5.92 -3.69
CA LEU A 15 -29.40 -5.49 -2.65
C LEU A 15 -28.11 -6.33 -2.62
N LEU A 16 -28.18 -7.59 -3.05
CA LEU A 16 -27.02 -8.51 -3.11
C LEU A 16 -26.12 -8.26 -4.33
N ILE A 17 -26.67 -7.75 -5.43
CA ILE A 17 -25.90 -7.47 -6.68
C ILE A 17 -25.10 -6.17 -6.57
N GLY A 18 -25.47 -5.25 -5.65
CA GLY A 18 -24.77 -3.99 -5.40
C GLY A 18 -23.47 -4.11 -4.59
N LEU A 19 -23.14 -5.31 -4.08
CA LEU A 19 -21.87 -5.60 -3.39
C LEU A 19 -20.81 -6.15 -4.35
N SER A 20 -20.85 -5.77 -5.64
CA SER A 20 -19.68 -6.00 -6.49
C SER A 20 -18.56 -5.12 -5.96
N VAL A 21 -17.69 -5.68 -5.11
CA VAL A 21 -16.38 -5.11 -4.81
C VAL A 21 -15.79 -4.81 -6.19
N PRO A 22 -15.53 -3.55 -6.55
CA PRO A 22 -14.93 -3.26 -7.84
C PRO A 22 -13.67 -4.10 -7.92
N SER A 23 -13.61 -5.01 -8.88
CA SER A 23 -12.43 -5.86 -9.07
C SER A 23 -11.28 -4.92 -9.40
N GLN A 24 -10.48 -4.60 -8.38
CA GLN A 24 -9.28 -3.83 -8.58
C GLN A 24 -8.36 -4.75 -9.37
N GLN A 25 -8.14 -4.42 -10.63
CA GLN A 25 -7.20 -5.15 -11.46
C GLN A 25 -5.87 -5.23 -10.68
N PRO A 26 -5.24 -6.43 -10.62
CA PRO A 26 -3.93 -6.60 -10.02
C PRO A 26 -3.01 -5.55 -10.60
N TRP A 27 -2.31 -4.82 -9.74
CA TRP A 27 -1.30 -3.90 -10.22
C TRP A 27 -0.16 -4.70 -10.84
N ILE A 28 0.29 -4.28 -12.02
CA ILE A 28 1.38 -4.88 -12.77
C ILE A 28 2.44 -3.78 -12.97
N PRO A 29 3.71 -4.01 -12.60
CA PRO A 29 4.78 -3.05 -12.87
C PRO A 29 5.02 -2.86 -14.37
N SER A 30 5.55 -1.69 -14.75
CA SER A 30 6.06 -1.49 -16.11
C SER A 30 7.22 -2.45 -16.41
N GLU A 31 7.32 -2.95 -17.64
CA GLU A 31 8.41 -3.86 -18.06
C GLU A 31 9.80 -3.24 -17.89
N ASP A 32 9.93 -1.93 -18.11
CA ASP A 32 11.20 -1.18 -17.97
C ASP A 32 11.44 -0.62 -16.54
N GLY A 33 10.60 -0.99 -15.58
CA GLY A 33 10.66 -0.47 -14.21
C GLY A 33 11.78 -1.09 -13.38
N VAL A 34 12.41 -0.30 -12.51
CA VAL A 34 13.30 -0.82 -11.46
C VAL A 34 12.48 -1.01 -10.18
N THR A 35 12.56 -2.20 -9.59
CA THR A 35 11.93 -2.50 -8.30
C THR A 35 12.97 -2.70 -7.21
N LEU A 36 12.84 -1.92 -6.14
CA LEU A 36 13.52 -2.19 -4.87
C LEU A 36 12.63 -3.16 -4.08
N ILE A 37 13.12 -4.39 -3.90
CA ILE A 37 12.34 -5.50 -3.37
C ILE A 37 12.33 -5.45 -1.83
N ALA A 38 11.14 -5.60 -1.25
CA ALA A 38 10.93 -5.68 0.19
C ALA A 38 10.96 -7.11 0.71
N GLU A 39 11.18 -7.23 2.03
CA GLU A 39 11.03 -8.50 2.73
C GLU A 39 9.54 -8.83 2.88
N GLU A 40 9.12 -10.02 2.45
CA GLU A 40 7.72 -10.43 2.50
C GLU A 40 7.32 -11.04 3.85
N ARG A 41 6.15 -10.64 4.35
CA ARG A 41 5.52 -11.25 5.53
C ARG A 41 4.70 -12.49 5.14
N THR A 42 5.16 -13.67 5.55
CA THR A 42 4.49 -14.95 5.20
C THR A 42 3.44 -15.40 6.21
N GLU A 43 3.40 -14.81 7.41
CA GLU A 43 2.59 -15.30 8.54
C GLU A 43 1.44 -14.34 8.93
N ILE A 44 0.83 -13.68 7.94
CA ILE A 44 -0.32 -12.80 8.16
C ILE A 44 -1.53 -13.24 7.33
N PRO A 45 -2.76 -13.14 7.84
CA PRO A 45 -3.98 -13.45 7.10
C PRO A 45 -4.35 -12.34 6.09
N MET A 46 -3.40 -11.96 5.24
CA MET A 46 -3.59 -11.00 4.13
C MET A 46 -3.38 -11.70 2.79
N PRO A 47 -3.99 -11.20 1.69
CA PRO A 47 -3.75 -11.74 0.36
C PRO A 47 -2.29 -11.68 -0.08
N ARG A 48 -1.52 -10.71 0.44
CA ARG A 48 -0.11 -10.49 0.15
C ARG A 48 0.66 -10.15 1.42
N GLY A 49 1.92 -10.54 1.48
CA GLY A 49 2.84 -10.20 2.58
C GLY A 49 3.61 -8.89 2.39
N VAL A 50 3.38 -8.18 1.29
CA VAL A 50 4.04 -6.93 0.93
C VAL A 50 3.05 -5.92 0.39
N ARG A 51 3.44 -4.64 0.47
CA ARG A 51 2.80 -3.51 -0.21
C ARG A 51 3.64 -3.10 -1.42
N ASP A 52 3.06 -2.30 -2.30
CA ASP A 52 3.79 -1.68 -3.41
C ASP A 52 3.64 -0.16 -3.36
N LEU A 53 4.76 0.56 -3.28
CA LEU A 53 4.84 1.98 -3.57
C LEU A 53 5.20 2.13 -5.05
N VAL A 54 4.27 2.67 -5.83
CA VAL A 54 4.47 3.07 -7.22
C VAL A 54 4.85 4.54 -7.20
N THR A 55 5.93 4.93 -7.87
CA THR A 55 6.43 6.31 -7.83
C THR A 55 6.97 6.83 -9.16
N THR A 56 6.80 8.14 -9.37
CA THR A 56 7.44 8.88 -10.46
C THR A 56 8.94 9.09 -10.28
N ILE A 57 9.52 8.75 -9.12
CA ILE A 57 10.96 8.80 -8.90
C ILE A 57 11.62 7.72 -9.78
N GLU A 58 12.59 8.12 -10.60
CA GLU A 58 13.25 7.23 -11.55
C GLU A 58 14.52 6.61 -10.96
N ASP A 59 15.33 7.41 -10.25
CA ASP A 59 16.64 6.97 -9.76
C ASP A 59 16.51 6.26 -8.40
N PRO A 60 16.87 4.96 -8.29
CA PRO A 60 16.86 4.22 -7.03
C PRO A 60 17.77 4.81 -5.95
N SER A 61 18.81 5.56 -6.33
CA SER A 61 19.71 6.20 -5.37
C SER A 61 19.05 7.36 -4.61
N SER A 62 17.94 7.90 -5.13
CA SER A 62 17.16 8.94 -4.46
C SER A 62 16.67 8.51 -3.08
N PHE A 63 16.46 7.20 -2.87
CA PHE A 63 16.00 6.62 -1.61
C PHE A 63 17.14 6.33 -0.60
N ASP A 64 18.40 6.61 -0.94
CA ASP A 64 19.54 6.43 -0.03
C ASP A 64 19.64 7.58 1.01
N VAL A 65 18.81 8.62 0.89
CA VAL A 65 18.69 9.69 1.88
C VAL A 65 18.18 9.16 3.23
N LEU A 66 18.75 9.68 4.33
CA LEU A 66 18.36 9.28 5.67
C LEU A 66 16.94 9.72 6.03
N TYR A 67 16.21 8.83 6.68
CA TYR A 67 14.91 9.13 7.25
C TYR A 67 15.07 9.99 8.53
N PRO A 68 14.22 11.00 8.78
CA PRO A 68 14.47 11.98 9.83
C PRO A 68 14.52 11.34 11.22
N GLY A 69 15.55 11.70 11.98
CA GLY A 69 15.75 11.19 13.34
C GLY A 69 16.29 9.76 13.41
N THR A 70 16.74 9.18 12.28
CA THR A 70 17.33 7.84 12.24
C THR A 70 18.63 7.83 11.44
N ASN A 71 19.38 6.73 11.52
CA ASN A 71 20.52 6.45 10.63
C ASN A 71 20.15 5.49 9.48
N LEU A 72 18.85 5.30 9.22
CA LEU A 72 18.33 4.39 8.22
C LEU A 72 17.98 5.15 6.95
N SER A 73 18.26 4.55 5.80
CA SER A 73 17.85 5.12 4.51
C SER A 73 16.33 5.03 4.32
N CYS A 74 15.76 5.94 3.53
CA CYS A 74 14.34 5.87 3.15
C CYS A 74 13.99 4.54 2.45
N LYS A 75 14.95 3.98 1.69
CA LYS A 75 14.89 2.64 1.12
C LYS A 75 14.68 1.58 2.20
N GLU A 76 15.58 1.53 3.17
CA GLU A 76 15.55 0.56 4.26
C GLU A 76 14.29 0.67 5.12
N VAL A 77 13.87 1.91 5.44
CA VAL A 77 12.60 2.14 6.16
C VAL A 77 11.44 1.47 5.43
N LEU A 78 11.29 1.67 4.12
CA LEU A 78 10.18 1.09 3.36
C LEU A 78 10.32 -0.42 3.13
N THR A 79 11.49 -0.89 2.69
CA THR A 79 11.65 -2.27 2.22
C THR A 79 11.80 -3.27 3.36
N VAL A 80 12.38 -2.85 4.49
CA VAL A 80 12.64 -3.74 5.65
C VAL A 80 11.57 -3.57 6.73
N HIS A 81 11.30 -2.33 7.15
CA HIS A 81 10.44 -2.10 8.33
C HIS A 81 8.95 -1.98 8.00
N PHE A 82 8.61 -1.58 6.78
CA PHE A 82 7.22 -1.42 6.34
C PHE A 82 6.83 -2.36 5.19
N HIS A 83 7.68 -3.34 4.86
CA HIS A 83 7.41 -4.41 3.90
C HIS A 83 6.81 -3.90 2.57
N THR A 84 7.40 -2.83 2.03
CA THR A 84 6.88 -2.10 0.88
C THR A 84 7.90 -2.11 -0.26
N ASN A 85 7.57 -2.80 -1.35
CA ASN A 85 8.34 -2.72 -2.59
C ASN A 85 8.28 -1.29 -3.14
N ILE A 86 9.34 -0.82 -3.78
CA ILE A 86 9.36 0.49 -4.44
C ILE A 86 9.53 0.27 -5.95
N HIS A 87 8.52 0.66 -6.72
CA HIS A 87 8.49 0.57 -8.18
C HIS A 87 8.72 1.95 -8.76
N LEU A 88 9.88 2.11 -9.38
CA LEU A 88 10.39 3.39 -9.90
C LEU A 88 9.92 3.63 -11.33
N ASN A 89 10.04 4.87 -11.79
CA ASN A 89 9.71 5.28 -13.17
C ASN A 89 8.26 4.95 -13.55
N GLN A 90 7.32 5.31 -12.69
CA GLN A 90 5.89 5.11 -12.88
C GLN A 90 5.19 6.45 -13.15
N ASP A 91 3.92 6.40 -13.56
CA ASP A 91 3.15 7.59 -13.94
C ASP A 91 2.52 8.35 -12.75
N ARG A 92 2.67 7.83 -11.52
CA ARG A 92 2.01 8.37 -10.33
C ARG A 92 2.72 7.96 -9.04
N ASN A 93 2.38 8.66 -7.97
CA ASN A 93 2.71 8.29 -6.58
C ASN A 93 1.49 7.65 -5.91
N GLN A 94 1.58 6.35 -5.60
CA GLN A 94 0.47 5.58 -5.03
C GLN A 94 0.98 4.39 -4.21
N LEU A 95 0.41 4.21 -3.03
CA LEU A 95 0.58 3.02 -2.22
C LEU A 95 -0.52 2.00 -2.54
N ILE A 96 -0.13 0.75 -2.73
CA ILE A 96 -1.02 -0.40 -2.89
C ILE A 96 -0.81 -1.30 -1.68
N ALA A 97 -1.83 -1.40 -0.84
CA ALA A 97 -1.79 -2.15 0.40
C ALA A 97 -1.82 -3.68 0.16
N MET A 98 -1.58 -4.44 1.23
CA MET A 98 -1.55 -5.91 1.22
C MET A 98 -2.87 -6.56 0.77
N ASP A 99 -4.00 -5.86 0.96
CA ASP A 99 -5.33 -6.29 0.52
C ASP A 99 -5.68 -5.81 -0.90
N GLY A 100 -4.77 -5.06 -1.54
CA GLY A 100 -4.96 -4.46 -2.87
C GLY A 100 -5.49 -3.03 -2.85
N SER A 101 -5.98 -2.54 -1.70
CA SER A 101 -6.50 -1.17 -1.56
C SER A 101 -5.45 -0.13 -1.95
N LYS A 102 -5.88 0.96 -2.60
CA LYS A 102 -4.97 1.94 -3.20
C LYS A 102 -5.13 3.31 -2.55
N TRP A 103 -4.02 3.92 -2.18
CA TRP A 103 -3.96 5.20 -1.47
C TRP A 103 -3.02 6.16 -2.20
N LYS A 104 -3.47 7.39 -2.39
CA LYS A 104 -2.62 8.42 -2.99
C LYS A 104 -1.64 8.90 -1.92
N VAL A 105 -0.35 8.89 -2.27
CA VAL A 105 0.72 9.46 -1.45
C VAL A 105 1.39 10.61 -2.21
N SER A 106 2.02 11.52 -1.49
CA SER A 106 2.59 12.75 -2.06
C SER A 106 3.98 13.06 -1.51
N GLY A 107 4.79 13.70 -2.33
CA GLY A 107 6.12 14.18 -1.97
C GLY A 107 6.87 14.60 -3.23
N GLU A 108 7.63 15.69 -3.14
CA GLU A 108 8.41 16.21 -4.27
C GLU A 108 9.75 15.46 -4.42
N ASN A 109 10.15 14.72 -3.39
CA ASN A 109 11.38 13.93 -3.33
C ASN A 109 11.15 12.63 -2.55
N ALA A 110 12.15 11.74 -2.55
CA ALA A 110 12.07 10.43 -1.89
C ALA A 110 11.78 10.53 -0.39
N LEU A 111 12.37 11.52 0.30
CA LEU A 111 12.17 11.71 1.73
C LEU A 111 10.70 12.05 2.06
N GLU A 112 10.14 13.08 1.41
CA GLU A 112 8.75 13.47 1.60
C GLU A 112 7.78 12.35 1.23
N LEU A 113 8.06 11.66 0.12
CA LEU A 113 7.25 10.53 -0.33
C LEU A 113 7.29 9.37 0.67
N THR A 114 8.47 9.05 1.22
CA THR A 114 8.62 8.03 2.25
C THR A 114 7.86 8.41 3.52
N MET A 115 7.91 9.67 3.96
CA MET A 115 7.15 10.14 5.11
C MET A 115 5.63 9.99 4.89
N SER A 116 5.12 10.49 3.76
CA SER A 116 3.71 10.36 3.39
C SER A 116 3.27 8.89 3.30
N THR A 117 4.11 8.03 2.75
CA THR A 117 3.84 6.59 2.66
C THR A 117 3.80 5.93 4.03
N VAL A 118 4.75 6.24 4.91
CA VAL A 118 4.78 5.71 6.29
C VAL A 118 3.57 6.16 7.09
N GLU A 119 3.12 7.41 6.92
CA GLU A 119 1.90 7.92 7.57
C GLU A 119 0.66 7.14 7.12
N GLU A 120 0.51 6.92 5.82
CA GLU A 120 -0.61 6.14 5.26
C GLU A 120 -0.57 4.69 5.75
N ILE A 121 0.61 4.05 5.77
CA ILE A 121 0.78 2.70 6.31
C ILE A 121 0.43 2.67 7.80
N ALA A 122 0.90 3.63 8.59
CA ALA A 122 0.65 3.68 10.04
C ALA A 122 -0.85 3.84 10.39
N ALA A 123 -1.67 4.35 9.48
CA ALA A 123 -3.13 4.39 9.64
C ALA A 123 -3.81 3.02 9.41
N MET A 124 -3.10 2.05 8.83
CA MET A 124 -3.59 0.68 8.60
C MET A 124 -3.33 -0.23 9.79
N ARG A 125 -4.13 -1.29 9.97
CA ARG A 125 -4.02 -2.21 11.11
C ARG A 125 -2.63 -2.84 11.27
N TYR A 126 -2.06 -3.43 10.22
CA TYR A 126 -0.70 -4.00 10.31
C TYR A 126 0.39 -2.94 10.30
N GLY A 127 0.13 -1.79 9.68
CA GLY A 127 1.11 -0.72 9.63
C GLY A 127 1.26 0.04 10.93
N SER A 128 0.23 0.08 11.78
CA SER A 128 0.34 0.62 13.13
C SER A 128 1.18 -0.26 14.05
N GLU A 129 1.08 -1.59 13.90
CA GLU A 129 1.98 -2.56 14.57
C GLU A 129 3.43 -2.37 14.10
N GLU A 130 3.66 -2.31 12.78
CA GLU A 130 4.98 -2.04 12.17
C GLU A 130 5.56 -0.70 12.66
N LYS A 131 4.73 0.36 12.73
CA LYS A 131 5.14 1.67 13.23
C LYS A 131 5.58 1.62 14.69
N THR A 132 4.89 0.83 15.53
CA THR A 132 5.22 0.68 16.94
C THR A 132 6.60 0.00 17.09
N GLN A 133 6.81 -1.10 16.37
CA GLN A 133 8.09 -1.81 16.34
C GLN A 133 9.22 -0.93 15.80
N PHE A 134 8.95 -0.13 14.76
CA PHE A 134 9.92 0.80 14.21
C PHE A 134 10.36 1.87 15.21
N ILE A 135 9.44 2.40 16.03
CA ILE A 135 9.76 3.37 17.09
C ILE A 135 10.65 2.73 18.15
N GLU A 136 10.41 1.47 18.53
CA GLU A 136 11.24 0.73 19.50
C GLU A 136 12.68 0.50 19.01
N ILE A 137 12.91 0.44 17.71
CA ILE A 137 14.23 0.26 17.11
C ILE A 137 15.06 1.56 17.12
N ILE A 138 14.40 2.71 17.00
CA ILE A 138 15.06 4.02 16.84
C ILE A 138 15.09 4.86 18.12
N GLY A 139 14.34 4.46 19.16
CA GLY A 139 14.29 5.12 20.48
C GLY A 139 15.24 4.48 21.49
#